data_AF-A0A8X7UIH3-F1
#
_entry.id   AF-A0A8X7UIH3-F1
#
_cell.length_a   1.000
_cell.length_b   1.000
_cell.length_c   1.000
_cell.angle_alpha   90.00
_cell.angle_beta   90.00
_cell.angle_gamma   90.00
#
_symmetry.space_group_name_H-M   'P 1'
#
loop_
_entity.id
_entity.type
_entity.pdbx_description
1 polymer ?
#
loop_
_entity_poly.entity_id
_entity_poly.type
_entity_poly.pdbx_seq_one_letter_code
_entity_poly.pdbx_strand_id
1 'polypeptide(L)'
;MGELKKLVEEGKIKYIGLSEASASTIKRAHAVHPVTAVQLEWSLWTRDVEEDIVPACRELGIGIVSYSPLGRGFFASGPKLVENLDNDDFRKATTTICFERLD
;
A
#
# COMPACT_ATOMS: atom_id res chain seq x y z
N MET A 1 2.35 16.83 -9.18
CA MET A 1 1.88 17.54 -7.96
C MET A 1 1.31 18.92 -8.25
N GLY A 2 2.02 19.82 -8.94
CA GLY A 2 1.48 21.16 -9.24
C GLY A 2 0.12 21.16 -9.94
N GLU A 3 -0.09 20.25 -10.91
CA GLU A 3 -1.39 20.14 -11.59
C GLU A 3 -2.50 19.63 -10.67
N LEU A 4 -2.21 18.64 -9.82
CA LEU A 4 -3.18 18.14 -8.83
C LEU A 4 -3.55 19.24 -7.81
N LYS A 5 -2.60 20.09 -7.43
CA LYS A 5 -2.86 21.27 -6.59
C LYS A 5 -3.86 22.22 -7.26
N LYS A 6 -3.70 22.52 -8.55
CA LYS A 6 -4.69 23.35 -9.28
C LYS A 6 -6.08 22.72 -9.26
N LEU A 7 -6.17 21.40 -9.44
CA LEU A 7 -7.46 20.71 -9.37
C LEU A 7 -8.11 20.80 -7.98
N VAL A 8 -7.32 20.85 -6.91
CA VAL A 8 -7.82 21.13 -5.55
C VAL A 8 -8.31 22.58 -5.44
N GLU A 9 -7.53 23.55 -5.91
CA GLU A 9 -7.87 24.98 -5.88
C GLU A 9 -9.12 25.30 -6.72
N GLU A 10 -9.29 24.62 -7.85
CA GLU A 10 -10.48 24.68 -8.71
C GLU A 10 -11.70 23.94 -8.11
N GLY A 11 -11.53 23.24 -6.98
CA GLY A 11 -12.58 22.48 -6.31
C GLY A 11 -13.00 21.19 -7.03
N LYS A 12 -12.22 20.72 -8.02
CA LYS A 12 -12.50 19.50 -8.79
C LYS A 12 -12.19 18.23 -8.02
N ILE A 13 -11.20 18.29 -7.14
CA ILE A 13 -10.87 17.22 -6.18
C ILE A 13 -10.69 17.81 -4.79
N LYS A 14 -10.96 17.02 -3.75
CA LYS A 14 -10.86 17.50 -2.36
C LYS A 14 -9.46 17.27 -1.76
N TYR A 15 -8.83 16.16 -2.11
CA TYR A 15 -7.60 15.67 -1.47
C TYR A 15 -6.68 15.01 -2.50
N ILE A 16 -5.39 14.94 -2.17
CA ILE A 16 -4.39 14.25 -2.97
C ILE A 16 -3.86 13.06 -2.20
N GLY A 17 -3.85 11.89 -2.84
CA GLY A 17 -3.17 10.70 -2.36
C GLY A 17 -2.05 10.26 -3.30
N LEU A 18 -1.11 9.49 -2.78
CA LEU A 18 -0.10 8.80 -3.57
C LEU A 18 -0.24 7.28 -3.40
N SER A 19 0.31 6.53 -4.34
CA SER A 19 0.37 5.07 -4.26
C SER A 19 1.79 4.63 -4.56
N GLU A 20 2.29 3.62 -3.82
CA GLU A 20 3.61 2.99 -4.06
C GLU A 20 4.77 4.01 -4.16
N ALA A 21 4.71 5.06 -3.35
CA ALA A 21 5.69 6.15 -3.35
C ALA A 21 6.75 5.96 -2.25
N SER A 22 8.02 6.15 -2.59
CA SER A 22 9.11 6.16 -1.61
C SER A 22 9.00 7.34 -0.63
N ALA A 23 9.58 7.21 0.56
CA ALA A 23 9.59 8.27 1.57
C ALA A 23 10.11 9.61 1.02
N SER A 24 11.15 9.59 0.19
CA SER A 24 11.68 10.82 -0.44
C SER A 24 10.67 11.47 -1.39
N THR A 25 9.90 10.67 -2.13
CA THR A 25 8.87 11.15 -3.06
C THR A 25 7.69 11.74 -2.30
N ILE A 26 7.26 11.08 -1.21
CA ILE A 26 6.21 11.56 -0.31
C ILE A 26 6.60 12.94 0.25
N LYS A 27 7.81 13.09 0.80
CA LYS A 27 8.30 14.37 1.37
C LYS A 27 8.32 15.49 0.32
N ARG A 28 8.85 15.23 -0.89
CA ARG A 28 8.87 16.23 -1.97
C ARG A 28 7.47 16.60 -2.44
N ALA A 29 6.55 15.64 -2.53
CA ALA A 29 5.18 15.89 -2.96
C ALA A 29 4.41 16.72 -1.92
N HIS A 30 4.55 16.37 -0.63
CA HIS A 30 3.91 17.05 0.48
C HIS A 30 4.36 18.52 0.60
N ALA A 31 5.64 18.81 0.27
CA ALA A 31 6.15 20.17 0.22
C ALA A 31 5.51 21.06 -0.87
N VAL A 32 4.94 20.46 -1.93
CA VAL A 32 4.24 21.21 -3.00
C VAL A 32 2.77 21.44 -2.63
N HIS A 33 2.11 20.41 -2.09
CA HIS A 33 0.74 20.46 -1.58
C HIS A 33 0.55 19.31 -0.59
N PRO A 34 -0.17 19.48 0.53
CA PRO A 34 -0.43 18.41 1.48
C PRO A 34 -0.94 17.14 0.80
N VAL A 35 -0.23 16.04 1.05
CA VAL A 35 -0.66 14.68 0.71
C VAL A 35 -1.49 14.17 1.88
N THR A 36 -2.71 13.73 1.62
CA THR A 36 -3.65 13.29 2.65
C THR A 36 -3.46 11.82 3.00
N ALA A 37 -3.17 10.98 2.01
CA ALA A 37 -3.00 9.55 2.19
C ALA A 37 -1.95 8.95 1.25
N VAL A 38 -1.29 7.89 1.70
CA VAL A 38 -0.47 7.01 0.86
C VAL A 38 -1.06 5.60 0.90
N GLN A 39 -1.27 5.02 -0.29
CA GLN A 39 -1.67 3.63 -0.45
C GLN A 39 -0.44 2.76 -0.74
N LEU A 40 -0.30 1.66 -0.01
CA LEU A 40 0.84 0.73 -0.14
C LEU A 40 0.52 -0.68 0.39
N GLU A 41 1.33 -1.69 0.03
CA GLU A 41 1.25 -3.02 0.66
C GLU A 41 1.75 -2.97 2.10
N TRP A 42 0.89 -3.34 3.05
CA TRP A 42 1.29 -3.49 4.45
C TRP A 42 0.47 -4.60 5.10
N SER A 43 1.14 -5.63 5.56
CA SER A 43 0.53 -6.81 6.19
C SER A 43 1.51 -7.45 7.18
N LEU A 44 1.14 -8.57 7.80
CA LEU A 44 2.08 -9.33 8.63
C LEU A 44 3.28 -9.88 7.83
N TRP A 45 3.14 -10.06 6.51
CA TRP A 45 4.24 -10.51 5.64
C TRP A 45 5.06 -9.39 5.01
N THR A 46 4.44 -8.25 4.72
CA THR A 46 5.11 -7.13 4.03
C THR A 46 5.23 -5.98 5.00
N ARG A 47 6.43 -5.80 5.56
CA ARG A 47 6.72 -4.81 6.61
C ARG A 47 7.90 -3.88 6.30
N ASP A 48 8.49 -3.99 5.10
CA ASP A 48 9.64 -3.17 4.69
C ASP A 48 9.34 -1.67 4.76
N VAL A 49 8.07 -1.30 4.51
CA VAL A 49 7.56 0.07 4.58
C VAL A 49 7.67 0.71 5.96
N GLU A 50 7.88 -0.09 7.02
CA GLU A 50 8.07 0.40 8.38
C GLU A 50 9.44 1.05 8.61
N GLU A 51 10.42 0.77 7.74
CA GLU A 51 11.77 1.34 7.85
C GLU A 51 11.78 2.85 7.57
N ASP A 52 11.03 3.31 6.55
CA ASP A 52 11.12 4.70 6.07
C ASP A 52 9.76 5.36 5.75
N ILE A 53 8.82 4.65 5.13
CA ILE A 53 7.54 5.21 4.68
C ILE A 53 6.59 5.46 5.86
N VAL A 54 6.39 4.49 6.76
CA VAL A 54 5.51 4.65 7.93
C VAL A 54 5.99 5.79 8.84
N PRO A 55 7.30 5.90 9.18
CA PRO A 55 7.81 7.06 9.92
C PRO A 55 7.59 8.39 9.19
N ALA A 56 7.82 8.46 7.88
CA ALA A 56 7.62 9.69 7.11
C ALA A 56 6.14 10.12 7.06
N CYS A 57 5.22 9.16 6.87
CA CYS A 57 3.78 9.43 6.92
C CYS A 57 3.36 9.91 8.31
N ARG A 58 3.87 9.29 9.38
CA ARG A 58 3.60 9.71 10.77
C ARG A 58 4.12 11.13 11.05
N GLU A 59 5.35 11.43 10.64
CA GLU A 59 5.97 12.77 10.78
C GLU A 59 5.13 13.86 10.11
N LEU A 60 4.59 13.58 8.94
CA LEU A 60 3.84 14.53 8.12
C LEU A 60 2.32 14.53 8.38
N GLY A 61 1.81 13.68 9.29
CA GLY A 61 0.38 13.55 9.55
C GLY A 61 -0.43 12.96 8.39
N ILE A 62 0.18 12.08 7.59
CA ILE A 62 -0.41 11.45 6.41
C ILE A 62 -1.05 10.11 6.78
N GLY A 63 -2.28 9.85 6.32
CA GLY A 63 -2.95 8.57 6.51
C GLY A 63 -2.32 7.46 5.64
N ILE A 64 -2.36 6.22 6.13
CA ILE A 64 -1.93 5.05 5.36
C ILE A 64 -3.15 4.22 5.00
N VAL A 65 -3.26 3.85 3.73
CA VAL A 65 -4.31 2.98 3.19
C VAL A 65 -3.65 1.69 2.73
N SER A 66 -3.67 0.65 3.57
CA SER A 66 -3.06 -0.64 3.26
C SER A 66 -3.85 -1.40 2.20
N TYR A 67 -3.22 -1.82 1.10
CA TYR A 67 -3.74 -2.91 0.28
C TYR A 67 -3.15 -4.25 0.74
N SER A 68 -3.86 -5.34 0.43
CA SER A 68 -3.50 -6.71 0.85
C SER A 68 -3.20 -6.89 2.36
N PRO A 69 -3.89 -6.22 3.31
CA PRO A 69 -3.55 -6.38 4.73
C PRO A 69 -3.73 -7.80 5.25
N LEU A 70 -4.57 -8.60 4.59
CA LEU A 70 -4.83 -10.01 4.92
C LEU A 70 -3.97 -10.99 4.09
N GLY A 71 -2.84 -10.55 3.54
CA GLY A 71 -1.95 -11.44 2.77
C GLY A 71 -2.69 -12.07 1.59
N ARG A 72 -3.49 -11.27 0.86
CA ARG A 72 -4.33 -11.71 -0.27
C ARG A 72 -5.33 -12.84 0.10
N GLY A 73 -5.78 -12.84 1.35
CA GLY A 73 -6.76 -13.77 1.91
C GLY A 73 -6.16 -14.81 2.84
N PHE A 74 -4.83 -14.97 2.87
CA PHE A 74 -4.17 -16.00 3.68
C PHE A 74 -4.42 -15.82 5.17
N PHE A 75 -4.31 -14.60 5.70
CA PHE A 75 -4.52 -14.37 7.14
C PHE A 75 -5.99 -14.50 7.58
N ALA A 76 -6.92 -14.63 6.64
CA ALA A 76 -8.33 -14.94 6.94
C ALA A 76 -8.65 -16.43 6.83
N SER A 77 -8.09 -17.12 5.84
CA SER A 77 -8.46 -18.51 5.49
C SER A 77 -7.43 -19.56 5.90
N GLY A 78 -6.20 -19.15 6.20
CA GLY A 78 -5.07 -20.02 6.54
C GLY A 78 -4.49 -20.81 5.36
N PRO A 79 -3.63 -21.81 5.64
CA PRO A 79 -2.85 -22.53 4.64
C PRO A 79 -3.67 -23.25 3.55
N LYS A 80 -4.89 -23.67 3.88
CA LYS A 80 -5.80 -24.35 2.94
C LYS A 80 -6.38 -23.44 1.87
N LEU A 81 -6.12 -22.12 1.93
CA LEU A 81 -6.56 -21.17 0.90
C LEU A 81 -6.18 -21.66 -0.49
N VAL A 82 -4.94 -22.10 -0.68
CA VAL A 82 -4.37 -22.46 -1.99
C VAL A 82 -5.05 -23.66 -2.63
N GLU A 83 -5.51 -24.60 -1.81
CA GLU A 83 -6.20 -25.81 -2.27
C GLU A 83 -7.54 -25.49 -2.94
N ASN A 84 -8.18 -24.40 -2.52
CA ASN A 84 -9.48 -23.96 -3.00
C ASN A 84 -9.40 -22.91 -4.11
N LEU A 85 -8.19 -22.61 -4.61
CA LEU A 85 -8.01 -21.66 -5.71
C LEU A 85 -8.14 -22.37 -7.06
N ASP A 86 -8.72 -21.68 -8.04
CA ASP A 86 -8.73 -22.12 -9.43
C ASP A 86 -7.30 -22.20 -10.00
N ASN A 87 -7.10 -23.00 -11.04
CA ASN A 87 -5.77 -23.19 -11.65
C ASN A 87 -5.19 -21.90 -12.25
N ASP A 88 -6.04 -21.01 -12.74
CA ASP A 88 -5.63 -19.74 -13.36
C ASP A 88 -5.58 -18.57 -12.34
N ASP A 89 -5.74 -18.85 -11.04
CA ASP A 89 -5.67 -17.82 -10.01
C ASP A 89 -4.23 -17.33 -9.84
N PHE A 90 -4.02 -16.02 -10.05
CA PHE A 90 -2.69 -15.39 -9.97
C PHE A 90 -1.99 -15.62 -8.62
N ARG A 91 -2.74 -15.85 -7.54
CA ARG A 91 -2.18 -16.12 -6.21
C ARG A 91 -1.37 -17.41 -6.18
N LYS A 92 -1.65 -18.39 -7.06
CA LYS A 92 -0.82 -19.60 -7.22
C LYS A 92 0.57 -19.31 -7.79
N ALA A 93 0.74 -18.19 -8.49
CA ALA A 93 2.03 -17.74 -9.00
C ALA A 93 2.77 -16.81 -8.03
N THR A 94 2.14 -16.38 -6.92
CA THR A 94 2.78 -15.49 -5.96
C THR A 94 3.66 -16.26 -4.98
N THR A 95 4.94 -15.89 -4.93
CA THR A 95 5.97 -16.54 -4.11
C THR A 95 5.59 -16.63 -2.63
N THR A 96 4.95 -15.59 -2.08
CA THR A 96 4.61 -15.50 -0.65
C THR A 96 3.61 -16.56 -0.20
N ILE A 97 2.61 -16.87 -1.03
CA ILE A 97 1.60 -17.90 -0.70
C ILE A 97 2.16 -19.32 -0.91
N CYS A 98 3.14 -19.46 -1.80
CA CYS A 98 3.75 -20.75 -2.13
C CYS A 98 4.93 -21.14 -1.23
N PHE A 99 5.60 -20.19 -0.57
CA PHE A 99 6.77 -20.48 0.28
C PHE A 99 6.43 -21.19 1.59
N GLU A 100 5.28 -20.89 2.23
CA GLU A 100 4.83 -21.59 3.46
C GLU A 100 4.34 -23.03 3.21
N ARG A 101 4.56 -23.58 2.01
CA ARG A 101 4.33 -25.00 1.68
C ARG A 101 5.56 -25.89 1.95
N LEU A 102 6.69 -25.30 2.35
CA LEU A 102 7.98 -26.00 2.52
C LEU A 102 8.32 -26.37 3.98
N ASP A 103 7.35 -26.27 4.88
CA ASP A 103 7.48 -26.62 6.31
C ASP A 103 6.60 -27.83 6.67
#